data_AF-A0A3D1CKV8-F1
#
_entry.id   AF-A0A3D1CKV8-F1
#
_cell.length_a   1.000
_cell.length_b   1.000
_cell.length_c   1.000
_cell.angle_alpha   90.00
_cell.angle_beta   90.00
_cell.angle_gamma   90.00
#
_symmetry.space_group_name_H-M   'P 1'
#
loop_
_entity.id
_entity.type
_entity.pdbx_description
1 polymer ?
#
loop_
_entity_poly.entity_id
_entity_poly.type
_entity_poly.pdbx_seq_one_letter_code
_entity_poly.pdbx_strand_id
1 'polypeptide(L)'
;MKKLLLNCDMGESLGPWSMGMDEQIMPLVDMANIACGFHASDPVTMTRTVLLAKQAKTQIGAHPSYPDLIGFGRRSMQCTPLEIISMVQYQIGALDGICRAHDSRVEYVKPHGALYNDMMRDR
;
A
#
# COMPACT_ATOMS: atom_id res chain seq x y z
N MET A 1 26.02 12.71 -6.61
CA MET A 1 24.75 12.37 -7.28
C MET A 1 23.76 11.89 -6.21
N LYS A 2 22.48 12.26 -6.30
CA LYS A 2 21.44 11.67 -5.42
C LYS A 2 21.23 10.21 -5.85
N LYS A 3 21.24 9.28 -4.88
CA LYS A 3 20.91 7.87 -5.11
C LYS A 3 19.44 7.79 -5.55
N LEU A 4 19.17 7.08 -6.65
CA LEU A 4 17.80 6.72 -7.04
C LEU A 4 17.31 5.58 -6.15
N LEU A 5 16.04 5.62 -5.77
CA LEU A 5 15.40 4.60 -4.94
C LEU A 5 14.50 3.72 -5.81
N LEU A 6 14.52 2.42 -5.55
CA LEU A 6 13.63 1.46 -6.21
C LEU A 6 12.43 1.17 -5.31
N ASN A 7 11.22 1.30 -5.85
CA ASN A 7 9.98 0.96 -5.15
C ASN A 7 9.22 -0.17 -5.82
N CYS A 8 8.45 -0.94 -5.05
CA CYS A 8 7.56 -1.97 -5.56
C CYS A 8 6.25 -1.98 -4.75
N ASP A 9 5.13 -2.26 -5.43
CA ASP A 9 3.82 -2.46 -4.80
C ASP A 9 3.78 -3.88 -4.22
N MET A 10 3.45 -4.02 -2.94
CA MET A 10 3.59 -5.27 -2.18
C MET A 10 2.42 -5.45 -1.20
N GLY A 11 2.31 -6.63 -0.62
CA GLY A 11 1.20 -6.96 0.29
C GLY A 11 -0.14 -7.03 -0.43
N GLU A 12 -0.14 -7.34 -1.72
CA GLU A 12 -1.36 -7.36 -2.54
C GLU A 12 -2.07 -8.73 -2.58
N SER A 13 -1.63 -9.67 -1.75
CA SER A 13 -2.36 -10.92 -1.50
C SER A 13 -3.66 -10.64 -0.73
N LEU A 14 -4.64 -11.56 -0.77
CA LEU A 14 -5.90 -11.41 -0.05
C LEU A 14 -6.44 -12.77 0.36
N GLY A 15 -6.53 -13.04 1.67
CA GLY A 15 -7.02 -14.32 2.19
C GLY A 15 -6.24 -15.50 1.60
N PRO A 16 -6.90 -16.46 0.91
CA PRO A 16 -6.22 -17.59 0.29
C PRO A 16 -5.52 -17.25 -1.04
N TRP A 17 -5.76 -16.07 -1.63
CA TRP A 17 -5.18 -15.67 -2.91
C TRP A 17 -3.81 -15.04 -2.71
N SER A 18 -2.80 -15.65 -3.31
CA SER A 18 -1.44 -15.11 -3.34
C SER A 18 -1.22 -14.27 -4.60
N MET A 19 -0.58 -13.12 -4.42
CA MET A 19 -0.19 -12.20 -5.48
C MET A 19 1.27 -11.80 -5.29
N GLY A 20 2.02 -11.78 -6.39
CA GLY A 20 3.42 -11.34 -6.39
C GLY A 20 4.40 -12.35 -5.77
N MET A 21 5.60 -11.86 -5.46
CA MET A 21 6.71 -12.65 -4.92
C MET A 21 7.40 -11.86 -3.79
N ASP A 22 6.60 -11.37 -2.84
CA ASP A 22 7.01 -10.37 -1.86
C ASP A 22 8.32 -10.73 -1.14
N GLU A 23 8.45 -11.97 -0.66
CA GLU A 23 9.64 -12.45 0.06
C GLU A 23 10.93 -12.36 -0.77
N GLN A 24 10.82 -12.53 -2.09
CA GLN A 24 11.97 -12.51 -3.00
C GLN A 24 12.32 -11.10 -3.44
N ILE A 25 11.31 -10.22 -3.57
CA ILE A 25 11.47 -8.86 -4.07
C ILE A 25 11.81 -7.86 -2.96
N MET A 26 11.29 -8.03 -1.74
CA MET A 26 11.53 -7.11 -0.63
C MET A 26 13.02 -6.76 -0.41
N PRO A 27 13.97 -7.73 -0.37
CA PRO A 27 15.38 -7.40 -0.15
C PRO A 27 16.07 -6.66 -1.32
N LEU A 28 15.38 -6.52 -2.46
CA LEU A 28 15.92 -5.88 -3.67
C LEU A 28 15.43 -4.44 -3.86
N VAL A 29 14.48 -3.97 -3.03
CA VAL A 29 13.85 -2.65 -3.16
C VAL A 29 14.15 -1.77 -1.96
N ASP A 30 14.27 -0.47 -2.19
CA ASP A 30 14.47 0.52 -1.13
C ASP A 30 13.13 0.89 -0.44
N MET A 31 12.01 0.76 -1.16
CA MET A 31 10.69 1.24 -0.75
C MET A 31 9.58 0.24 -1.11
N ALA A 32 8.71 -0.12 -0.15
CA ALA A 32 7.57 -1.00 -0.35
C ALA A 32 6.25 -0.23 -0.19
N ASN A 33 5.43 -0.20 -1.26
CA ASN A 33 4.09 0.39 -1.22
C ASN A 33 3.12 -0.72 -0.80
N ILE A 34 2.73 -0.75 0.48
CA ILE A 34 1.93 -1.84 1.06
C ILE A 34 0.43 -1.54 0.91
N ALA A 35 -0.31 -2.47 0.30
CA ALA A 35 -1.76 -2.37 0.14
C ALA A 35 -2.51 -2.35 1.50
N CYS A 36 -3.61 -1.57 1.54
CA CYS A 36 -4.26 -1.16 2.79
C CYS A 36 -5.68 -1.71 3.00
N GLY A 37 -6.10 -2.75 2.28
CA GLY A 37 -7.37 -3.44 2.52
C GLY A 37 -8.51 -3.11 1.54
N PHE A 38 -8.34 -2.12 0.67
CA PHE A 38 -9.43 -1.66 -0.22
C PHE A 38 -9.37 -2.26 -1.62
N HIS A 39 -8.19 -2.32 -2.23
CA HIS A 39 -7.98 -3.02 -3.50
C HIS A 39 -7.39 -4.42 -3.34
N ALA A 40 -6.63 -4.61 -2.26
CA ALA A 40 -5.93 -5.82 -1.90
C ALA A 40 -5.49 -5.74 -0.43
N SER A 41 -4.84 -6.79 0.06
CA SER A 41 -4.43 -6.97 1.46
C SER A 41 -5.59 -7.30 2.39
N ASP A 42 -5.36 -8.25 3.28
CA ASP A 42 -6.13 -8.43 4.51
C ASP A 42 -5.21 -8.12 5.71
N PRO A 43 -5.72 -7.98 6.94
CA PRO A 43 -4.89 -7.63 8.09
C PRO A 43 -3.70 -8.58 8.30
N VAL A 44 -3.86 -9.89 8.02
CA VAL A 44 -2.78 -10.86 8.20
C VAL A 44 -1.72 -10.69 7.12
N THR A 45 -2.12 -10.50 5.87
CA THR A 45 -1.21 -10.14 4.77
C THR A 45 -0.44 -8.87 5.09
N MET A 46 -1.12 -7.80 5.53
CA MET A 46 -0.51 -6.52 5.86
C MET A 46 0.55 -6.66 6.96
N THR A 47 0.23 -7.36 8.05
CA THR A 47 1.19 -7.66 9.13
C THR A 47 2.41 -8.41 8.62
N ARG A 48 2.23 -9.44 7.79
CA ARG A 48 3.35 -10.22 7.23
C ARG A 48 4.24 -9.35 6.37
N THR A 49 3.67 -8.52 5.49
CA THR A 49 4.45 -7.63 4.61
C THR A 49 5.21 -6.57 5.41
N VAL A 50 4.63 -6.03 6.49
CA VAL A 50 5.32 -5.10 7.40
C VAL A 50 6.53 -5.76 8.08
N LEU A 51 6.37 -6.98 8.59
CA LEU A 51 7.46 -7.72 9.23
C LEU A 51 8.58 -8.04 8.22
N LEU A 52 8.21 -8.41 7.00
CA LEU A 52 9.15 -8.68 5.91
C LEU A 52 9.93 -7.42 5.52
N ALA A 53 9.26 -6.27 5.37
CA ALA A 53 9.90 -4.99 5.10
C ALA A 53 10.87 -4.59 6.22
N LYS A 54 10.48 -4.79 7.48
CA LYS A 54 11.35 -4.54 8.64
C LYS A 54 12.60 -5.41 8.61
N GLN A 55 12.46 -6.71 8.30
CA GLN A 55 13.58 -7.63 8.18
C GLN A 55 14.54 -7.22 7.05
N ALA A 56 14.00 -6.79 5.91
CA ALA A 56 14.76 -6.34 4.75
C ALA A 56 15.32 -4.92 4.89
N LYS A 57 14.92 -4.15 5.91
CA LYS A 57 15.21 -2.72 6.09
C LYS A 57 14.71 -1.85 4.93
N THR A 58 13.58 -2.23 4.36
CA THR A 58 12.88 -1.52 3.28
C THR A 58 11.93 -0.48 3.88
N GLN A 59 11.86 0.71 3.29
CA GLN A 59 10.94 1.76 3.76
C GLN A 59 9.49 1.36 3.51
N ILE A 60 8.61 1.64 4.48
CA ILE A 60 7.20 1.27 4.40
C ILE A 60 6.36 2.48 3.97
N GLY A 61 5.63 2.34 2.88
CA GLY A 61 4.66 3.33 2.41
C GLY A 61 3.25 2.77 2.34
N ALA A 62 2.26 3.60 2.64
CA ALA A 62 0.87 3.26 2.42
C ALA A 62 0.54 3.29 0.92
N HIS A 63 -0.16 2.25 0.44
CA HIS A 63 -0.63 2.15 -0.93
C HIS A 63 -2.17 2.21 -1.02
N PRO A 64 -2.78 3.38 -0.69
CA PRO A 64 -4.23 3.49 -0.61
C PRO A 64 -4.87 3.46 -1.99
N SER A 65 -6.07 2.92 -2.05
CA SER A 65 -6.85 2.75 -3.28
C SER A 65 -8.31 3.13 -3.09
N TYR A 66 -9.05 3.11 -4.21
CA TYR A 66 -10.51 3.03 -4.16
C TYR A 66 -10.98 1.68 -3.57
N PRO A 67 -12.15 1.63 -2.90
CA PRO A 67 -12.71 0.43 -2.29
C PRO A 67 -13.29 -0.52 -3.34
N ASP A 68 -12.40 -1.14 -4.11
CA ASP A 68 -12.75 -2.02 -5.21
C ASP A 68 -11.85 -3.26 -5.25
N LEU A 69 -12.15 -4.25 -4.41
CA LEU A 69 -11.41 -5.52 -4.38
C LEU A 69 -11.51 -6.28 -5.71
N ILE A 70 -12.70 -6.34 -6.32
CA ILE A 70 -12.93 -7.12 -7.54
C ILE A 70 -12.17 -6.52 -8.74
N GLY A 71 -12.18 -5.19 -8.86
CA GLY A 71 -11.41 -4.49 -9.89
C GLY A 71 -9.97 -4.19 -9.49
N PHE A 72 -9.52 -4.69 -8.34
CA PHE A 72 -8.19 -4.47 -7.79
C PHE A 72 -7.83 -2.97 -7.73
N GLY A 73 -8.79 -2.09 -7.42
CA GLY A 73 -8.58 -0.64 -7.34
C GLY A 73 -8.16 0.00 -8.68
N ARG A 74 -8.31 -0.70 -9.81
CA ARG A 74 -7.91 -0.23 -11.15
C ARG A 74 -9.05 0.45 -11.92
N ARG A 75 -10.23 0.57 -11.34
CA ARG A 75 -11.38 1.28 -11.93
C ARG A 75 -11.60 2.60 -11.22
N SER A 76 -11.75 3.68 -11.99
CA SER A 76 -12.06 5.00 -11.44
C SER A 76 -13.42 5.00 -10.77
N MET A 77 -13.53 5.71 -9.65
CA MET A 77 -14.77 5.89 -8.92
C MET A 77 -15.04 7.38 -8.76
N GLN A 78 -16.29 7.78 -9.02
CA GLN A 78 -16.73 9.14 -8.75
C GLN A 78 -16.94 9.28 -7.24
N CYS A 79 -16.03 10.01 -6.60
CA CYS A 79 -16.05 10.27 -5.18
C CYS A 79 -15.90 11.78 -4.95
N THR A 80 -16.57 12.28 -3.94
CA THR A 80 -16.36 13.62 -3.41
C THR A 80 -14.95 13.72 -2.78
N PRO A 81 -14.40 14.93 -2.66
CA PRO A 81 -13.12 15.13 -1.97
C PRO A 81 -13.11 14.61 -0.53
N LEU A 82 -14.23 14.74 0.19
CA LEU A 82 -14.34 14.24 1.56
C LEU A 82 -14.27 12.71 1.61
N GLU A 83 -14.94 12.01 0.69
CA GLU A 83 -14.83 10.55 0.58
C GLU A 83 -13.38 10.14 0.31
N ILE A 84 -12.69 10.79 -0.62
CA ILE A 84 -11.28 10.49 -0.93
C ILE A 84 -10.40 10.68 0.32
N ILE A 85 -10.52 11.82 1.00
CA ILE A 85 -9.75 12.11 2.21
C ILE A 85 -10.02 11.05 3.28
N SER A 86 -11.28 10.72 3.54
CA SER A 86 -11.64 9.72 4.56
C SER A 86 -11.13 8.33 4.20
N MET A 87 -11.22 7.90 2.94
CA MET A 87 -10.71 6.61 2.48
C MET A 87 -9.18 6.53 2.60
N VAL A 88 -8.46 7.60 2.26
CA VAL A 88 -7.00 7.66 2.38
C VAL A 88 -6.58 7.66 3.85
N GLN A 89 -7.22 8.47 4.69
CA GLN A 89 -6.94 8.52 6.14
C GLN A 89 -7.18 7.17 6.82
N TYR A 90 -8.29 6.50 6.50
CA TYR A 90 -8.62 5.17 7.02
C TYR A 90 -7.52 4.16 6.69
N GLN A 91 -7.11 4.09 5.42
CA GLN A 91 -6.12 3.15 4.94
C GLN A 91 -4.72 3.40 5.53
N ILE A 92 -4.31 4.67 5.63
CA ILE A 92 -3.05 5.04 6.30
C ILE A 92 -3.11 4.66 7.78
N GLY A 93 -4.21 4.95 8.47
CA GLY A 93 -4.38 4.61 9.88
C GLY A 93 -4.33 3.11 10.14
N ALA A 94 -4.94 2.30 9.25
CA ALA A 94 -4.90 0.85 9.33
C ALA A 94 -3.46 0.31 9.22
N LEU A 95 -2.70 0.76 8.22
CA LEU A 95 -1.31 0.33 8.04
C LEU A 95 -0.41 0.87 9.16
N ASP A 96 -0.53 2.14 9.53
CA ASP A 96 0.31 2.74 10.57
C ASP A 96 0.06 2.11 11.94
N GLY A 97 -1.19 1.75 12.25
CA GLY A 97 -1.51 0.98 13.46
C GLY A 97 -0.75 -0.35 13.52
N ILE A 98 -0.71 -1.09 12.41
CA ILE A 98 0.06 -2.35 12.31
C ILE A 98 1.57 -2.09 12.38
N CYS A 99 2.08 -1.08 11.67
CA CYS A 99 3.48 -0.68 11.74
C CYS A 99 3.92 -0.39 13.18
N ARG A 100 3.13 0.40 13.92
CA ARG A 100 3.43 0.78 15.30
C ARG A 100 3.41 -0.40 16.26
N ALA A 101 2.53 -1.37 16.04
CA ALA A 101 2.52 -2.62 16.81
C ALA A 101 3.81 -3.45 16.63
N HIS A 102 4.61 -3.15 15.59
CA HIS A 102 5.86 -3.82 15.27
C HIS A 102 7.07 -2.86 15.24
N ASP A 103 7.04 -1.78 16.04
CA ASP A 103 8.12 -0.78 16.15
C ASP A 103 8.56 -0.18 14.81
N SER A 104 7.60 0.06 13.93
CA SER A 104 7.79 0.73 12.64
C SER A 104 6.77 1.86 12.49
N ARG A 105 6.79 2.54 11.35
CA ARG A 105 5.82 3.58 10.97
C ARG A 105 5.63 3.60 9.46
N VAL A 106 4.52 4.18 9.01
CA VAL A 106 4.39 4.58 7.61
C VAL A 106 5.28 5.80 7.36
N GLU A 107 6.11 5.75 6.32
CA GLU A 107 7.08 6.81 5.99
C GLU A 107 6.64 7.68 4.81
N TYR A 108 5.80 7.15 3.92
CA TYR A 108 5.30 7.86 2.75
C TYR A 108 3.96 7.27 2.28
N VAL A 109 3.35 7.92 1.29
CA VAL A 109 2.09 7.50 0.68
C VAL A 109 2.23 7.53 -0.83
N LYS A 110 1.81 6.46 -1.50
CA LYS A 110 1.71 6.38 -2.96
C LYS A 110 0.33 5.82 -3.31
N PRO A 111 -0.61 6.59 -3.88
CA PRO A 111 -1.90 6.02 -4.29
C PRO A 111 -1.75 4.86 -5.27
N HIS A 112 -2.70 3.93 -5.24
CA HIS A 112 -2.75 2.76 -6.12
C HIS A 112 -3.65 3.01 -7.33
N GLY A 113 -3.32 2.34 -8.43
CA GLY A 113 -4.25 2.08 -9.53
C GLY A 113 -4.96 3.32 -10.08
N ALA A 114 -6.29 3.25 -10.14
CA ALA A 114 -7.10 4.33 -10.68
C ALA A 114 -6.99 5.61 -9.84
N LEU A 115 -6.91 5.50 -8.51
CA LEU A 115 -6.78 6.67 -7.62
C LEU A 115 -5.50 7.47 -7.93
N TYR A 116 -4.38 6.79 -8.20
CA TYR A 116 -3.15 7.44 -8.65
C TYR A 116 -3.35 8.18 -9.98
N ASN A 117 -3.95 7.50 -10.95
CA ASN A 117 -4.15 8.06 -12.29
C ASN A 117 -5.12 9.24 -12.29
N ASP A 118 -6.16 9.18 -11.45
CA ASP A 118 -7.14 10.26 -11.29
C ASP A 118 -6.51 11.47 -10.59
N MET A 119 -5.72 11.27 -9.53
CA MET A 119 -4.95 12.33 -8.87
C MET A 119 -4.00 13.07 -9.84
N MET A 120 -3.46 12.37 -10.83
CA MET A 120 -2.58 13.00 -11.83
C MET A 120 -3.33 13.82 -12.88
N ARG A 121 -4.65 13.61 -13.04
CA ARG A 121 -5.49 14.29 -14.02
C ARG A 121 -6.35 15.40 -13.42
N ASP A 122 -6.85 15.19 -12.22
CA ASP A 122 -7.80 16.04 -11.53
C ASP A 122 -7.13 16.77 -10.36
N ARG A 123 -7.38 18.06 -10.20
CA ARG A 123 -6.67 18.95 -9.25
C ARG A 123 -7.53 19.36 -8.08
#